data_AF-A0A0Q7BHF6-F1
#
_entry.id   AF-A0A0Q7BHF6-F1
#
_cell.length_a   1.000
_cell.length_b   1.000
_cell.length_c   1.000
_cell.angle_alpha   90.00
_cell.angle_beta   90.00
_cell.angle_gamma   90.00
#
_symmetry.space_group_name_H-M   'P 1'
#
loop_
_entity.id
_entity.type
_entity.pdbx_description
1 polymer ?
#
loop_
_entity_poly.entity_id
_entity_poly.type
_entity_poly.pdbx_seq_one_letter_code
_entity_poly.pdbx_strand_id
1 'polypeptide(L)'
;MHFMTESATSLREQKRWETSQRITLCAQVLTDEHGLDGFTLEELAEAAEVSRRTLFNYFPSKLDAVLGEHPEIKPETLATFIAGGPHGDLIEDLAELAREALAAKEADRGSFARVRRIMSANPRLLAAAHERFELITEEFTQLLLEREGPEFGATRSRLLLRLLLALFDSALFELLDEDQPRTLAEIFDSLLASARELFA
;
A
#
# COMPACT_ATOMS: atom_id res chain seq x y z
N MET A 1 11.09 -11.75 -32.53
CA MET A 1 9.93 -10.85 -32.36
C MET A 1 9.56 -10.59 -30.89
N HIS A 2 10.31 -11.08 -29.87
CA HIS A 2 9.99 -10.85 -28.45
C HIS A 2 10.34 -9.43 -27.92
N PHE A 3 11.39 -8.78 -28.44
CA PHE A 3 11.87 -7.48 -27.94
C PHE A 3 10.95 -6.27 -28.19
N MET A 4 10.21 -6.25 -29.32
CA MET A 4 9.30 -5.12 -29.63
C MET A 4 8.01 -5.16 -28.81
N THR A 5 7.55 -6.35 -28.43
CA THR A 5 6.34 -6.53 -27.62
C THR A 5 6.60 -6.11 -26.18
N GLU A 6 7.76 -6.49 -25.63
CA GLU A 6 8.18 -6.16 -24.25
C GLU A 6 8.38 -4.64 -24.05
N SER A 7 8.99 -3.97 -25.05
CA SER A 7 9.19 -2.51 -25.03
C SER A 7 7.91 -1.69 -25.17
N ALA A 8 6.90 -2.22 -25.88
CA ALA A 8 5.60 -1.56 -26.02
C ALA A 8 4.69 -1.81 -24.79
N THR A 9 4.83 -2.97 -24.14
CA THR A 9 4.16 -3.29 -22.87
C THR A 9 4.72 -2.42 -21.74
N SER A 10 6.04 -2.29 -21.62
CA SER A 10 6.65 -1.45 -20.58
C SER A 10 6.27 0.03 -20.70
N LEU A 11 6.20 0.58 -21.91
CA LEU A 11 5.74 1.97 -22.12
C LEU A 11 4.26 2.16 -21.77
N ARG A 12 3.43 1.13 -21.97
CA ARG A 12 2.01 1.18 -21.61
C ARG A 12 1.82 1.08 -20.09
N GLU A 13 2.56 0.21 -19.42
CA GLU A 13 2.58 0.06 -17.97
C GLU A 13 3.07 1.36 -17.31
N GLN A 14 4.14 1.94 -17.83
CA GLN A 14 4.64 3.23 -17.34
C GLN A 14 3.59 4.35 -17.49
N LYS A 15 2.97 4.50 -18.66
CA LYS A 15 1.90 5.49 -18.87
C LYS A 15 0.68 5.25 -17.97
N ARG A 16 0.37 3.97 -17.70
CA ARG A 16 -0.71 3.58 -16.79
C ARG A 16 -0.37 4.06 -15.37
N TRP A 17 0.82 3.74 -14.89
CA TRP A 17 1.30 4.15 -13.57
C TRP A 17 1.33 5.68 -13.43
N GLU A 18 1.90 6.41 -14.40
CA GLU A 18 1.94 7.89 -14.40
C GLU A 18 0.53 8.50 -14.34
N THR A 19 -0.42 7.94 -15.09
CA THR A 19 -1.82 8.38 -15.07
C THR A 19 -2.45 8.15 -13.70
N SER A 20 -2.21 6.98 -13.11
CA SER A 20 -2.73 6.61 -11.80
C SER A 20 -2.20 7.50 -10.67
N GLN A 21 -0.89 7.78 -10.67
CA GLN A 21 -0.25 8.70 -9.72
C GLN A 21 -0.82 10.11 -9.84
N ARG A 22 -1.05 10.59 -11.06
CA ARG A 22 -1.65 11.91 -11.29
C ARG A 22 -3.08 12.00 -10.78
N ILE A 23 -3.91 10.99 -11.05
CA ILE A 23 -5.27 10.92 -10.51
C ILE A 23 -5.24 10.93 -8.98
N THR A 24 -4.35 10.13 -8.38
CA THR A 24 -4.19 10.03 -6.93
C THR A 24 -3.81 11.37 -6.31
N LEU A 25 -2.83 12.06 -6.90
CA LEU A 25 -2.40 13.38 -6.47
C LEU A 25 -3.54 14.40 -6.52
N CYS A 26 -4.29 14.45 -7.63
CA CYS A 26 -5.45 15.35 -7.78
C CYS A 26 -6.54 15.03 -6.75
N ALA A 27 -6.84 13.75 -6.52
CA ALA A 27 -7.81 13.32 -5.52
C ALA A 27 -7.40 13.73 -4.11
N GLN A 28 -6.12 13.59 -3.77
CA GLN A 28 -5.57 14.03 -2.49
C GLN A 28 -5.64 15.55 -2.33
N VAL A 29 -5.26 16.32 -3.36
CA VAL A 29 -5.38 17.79 -3.33
C VAL A 29 -6.82 18.22 -3.07
N LEU A 30 -7.78 17.72 -3.87
CA LEU A 30 -9.19 18.06 -3.71
C LEU A 30 -9.75 17.63 -2.35
N THR A 31 -9.28 16.50 -1.80
CA THR A 31 -9.69 16.03 -0.48
C THR A 31 -9.13 16.91 0.65
N ASP A 32 -7.88 17.38 0.54
CA ASP A 32 -7.27 18.30 1.52
C ASP A 32 -7.94 19.69 1.48
N GLU A 33 -8.33 20.16 0.29
CA GLU A 33 -8.92 21.50 0.11
C GLU A 33 -10.43 21.56 0.38
N HIS A 34 -11.18 20.52 0.04
CA HIS A 34 -12.65 20.52 0.06
C HIS A 34 -13.27 19.42 0.94
N GLY A 35 -12.43 18.52 1.47
CA GLY A 35 -12.91 17.30 2.14
C GLY A 35 -13.33 16.22 1.14
N LEU A 36 -13.42 14.97 1.62
CA LEU A 36 -13.71 13.82 0.76
C LEU A 36 -15.07 13.95 0.03
N ASP A 37 -16.07 14.55 0.68
CA ASP A 37 -17.42 14.73 0.13
C ASP A 37 -17.60 16.06 -0.62
N GLY A 38 -16.59 16.93 -0.65
CA GLY A 38 -16.68 18.29 -1.20
C GLY A 38 -16.41 18.44 -2.70
N PHE A 39 -16.08 17.34 -3.40
CA PHE A 39 -15.86 17.33 -4.85
C PHE A 39 -16.50 16.10 -5.52
N THR A 40 -16.72 16.19 -6.82
CA THR A 40 -17.32 15.19 -7.70
C THR A 40 -16.27 14.40 -8.48
N LEU A 41 -16.65 13.23 -9.02
CA LEU A 41 -15.75 12.46 -9.90
C LEU A 41 -15.53 13.17 -11.24
N GLU A 42 -16.46 14.02 -11.66
CA GLU A 42 -16.33 14.93 -12.80
C GLU A 42 -15.19 15.93 -12.58
N GLU A 43 -15.21 16.65 -11.45
CA GLU A 43 -14.16 17.62 -11.09
C GLU A 43 -12.80 16.94 -10.94
N LEU A 44 -12.76 15.75 -10.35
CA LEU A 44 -11.53 14.96 -10.28
C LEU A 44 -11.01 14.57 -11.67
N ALA A 45 -11.89 14.12 -12.57
CA ALA A 45 -11.49 13.73 -13.92
C ALA A 45 -10.94 14.93 -14.71
N GLU A 46 -11.55 16.12 -14.55
CA GLU A 46 -11.07 17.36 -15.14
C GLU A 46 -9.71 17.78 -14.57
N ALA A 47 -9.57 17.80 -13.24
CA ALA A 47 -8.31 18.14 -12.57
C ALA A 47 -7.17 17.18 -12.94
N ALA A 48 -7.49 15.90 -13.12
CA ALA A 48 -6.55 14.86 -13.54
C ALA A 48 -6.49 14.71 -15.07
N GLU A 49 -6.98 15.67 -15.87
CA GLU A 49 -7.01 15.68 -17.34
C GLU A 49 -7.27 14.29 -17.97
N VAL A 50 -8.32 13.61 -17.50
CA VAL A 50 -8.77 12.32 -18.03
C VAL A 50 -10.28 12.34 -18.25
N SER A 51 -10.77 11.42 -19.08
CA SER A 51 -12.22 11.20 -19.17
C SER A 51 -12.75 10.51 -17.92
N ARG A 52 -14.03 10.70 -17.57
CA ARG A 52 -14.68 9.91 -16.49
C ARG A 52 -14.53 8.41 -16.69
N ARG A 53 -14.67 7.93 -17.93
CA ARG A 53 -14.48 6.51 -18.26
C ARG A 53 -13.07 6.06 -17.92
N THR A 54 -12.08 6.88 -18.24
CA THR A 54 -10.68 6.62 -17.88
C THR A 54 -10.53 6.58 -16.37
N LEU A 55 -11.02 7.57 -15.63
CA LEU A 55 -10.98 7.60 -14.16
C LEU A 55 -11.56 6.31 -13.54
N PHE A 56 -12.76 5.90 -13.95
CA PHE A 56 -13.39 4.67 -13.46
C PHE A 56 -12.63 3.38 -13.82
N ASN A 57 -11.84 3.38 -14.90
CA ASN A 57 -10.98 2.23 -15.22
C ASN A 57 -9.79 2.09 -14.26
N TYR A 58 -9.39 3.17 -13.58
CA TYR A 58 -8.32 3.16 -12.58
C TYR A 58 -8.89 2.97 -11.17
N PHE A 59 -9.92 3.72 -10.81
CA PHE A 59 -10.45 3.76 -9.46
C PHE A 59 -11.97 3.65 -9.44
N PRO A 60 -12.53 2.67 -8.71
CA PRO A 60 -13.98 2.50 -8.64
C PRO A 60 -14.68 3.55 -7.77
N SER A 61 -13.96 4.23 -6.87
CA SER A 61 -14.52 5.28 -6.00
C SER A 61 -13.54 6.43 -5.69
N LYS A 62 -14.06 7.51 -5.07
CA LYS A 62 -13.23 8.60 -4.54
C LYS A 62 -12.27 8.14 -3.45
N LEU A 63 -12.72 7.26 -2.55
CA LEU A 63 -11.85 6.67 -1.52
C LEU A 63 -10.67 5.97 -2.20
N ASP A 64 -10.95 5.24 -3.27
CA ASP A 64 -9.90 4.50 -3.96
C ASP A 64 -8.88 5.39 -4.65
N ALA A 65 -9.36 6.47 -5.28
CA ALA A 65 -8.49 7.46 -5.90
C ALA A 65 -7.62 8.18 -4.86
N VAL A 66 -8.14 8.50 -3.67
CA VAL A 66 -7.36 9.17 -2.61
C VAL A 66 -6.29 8.24 -2.02
N LEU A 67 -6.64 6.98 -1.80
CA LEU A 67 -5.73 5.95 -1.26
C LEU A 67 -4.67 5.50 -2.28
N GLY A 68 -4.93 5.72 -3.57
CA GLY A 68 -4.08 5.33 -4.69
C GLY A 68 -4.15 3.84 -5.01
N GLU A 69 -3.33 3.40 -5.96
CA GLU A 69 -3.16 1.98 -6.28
C GLU A 69 -2.54 1.22 -5.10
N HIS A 70 -2.78 -0.10 -5.08
CA HIS A 70 -2.10 -0.97 -4.12
C HIS A 70 -0.59 -0.89 -4.34
N PRO A 71 0.21 -0.91 -3.26
CA PRO A 71 1.63 -1.08 -3.43
C PRO A 71 1.89 -2.39 -4.17
N GLU A 72 2.50 -2.29 -5.35
CA GLU A 72 2.91 -3.45 -6.12
C GLU A 72 4.25 -3.92 -5.59
N ILE A 73 4.27 -5.12 -5.03
CA ILE A 73 5.52 -5.81 -4.73
C ILE A 73 6.06 -6.34 -6.04
N LYS A 74 7.32 -6.05 -6.31
CA LYS A 74 7.96 -6.51 -7.53
C LYS A 74 7.92 -8.05 -7.62
N PRO A 75 7.62 -8.62 -8.79
CA PRO A 75 7.59 -10.07 -8.98
C PRO A 75 8.87 -10.78 -8.52
N GLU A 76 10.03 -10.15 -8.70
CA GLU A 76 11.33 -10.67 -8.24
C GLU A 76 11.45 -10.73 -6.71
N THR A 77 10.93 -9.74 -5.99
CA THR A 77 10.94 -9.73 -4.53
C THR A 77 10.00 -10.81 -4.00
N LEU A 78 8.82 -10.93 -4.60
CA LEU A 78 7.85 -11.97 -4.24
C LEU A 78 8.40 -13.38 -4.53
N ALA A 79 9.06 -13.59 -5.67
CA ALA A 79 9.69 -14.87 -6.00
C ALA A 79 10.82 -15.22 -5.01
N THR A 80 11.61 -14.23 -4.60
CA THR A 80 12.66 -14.40 -3.57
C THR A 80 12.05 -14.81 -2.23
N PHE A 81 10.94 -14.16 -1.84
CA PHE A 81 10.20 -14.50 -0.63
C PHE A 81 9.69 -15.95 -0.65
N ILE A 82 9.04 -16.37 -1.73
CA ILE A 82 8.51 -17.73 -1.88
C ILE A 82 9.64 -18.77 -1.81
N ALA A 83 10.81 -18.45 -2.36
CA ALA A 83 11.99 -19.31 -2.30
C ALA A 83 12.65 -19.39 -0.91
N GLY A 84 12.11 -18.70 0.10
CA GLY A 84 12.61 -18.72 1.48
C GLY A 84 13.73 -17.71 1.75
N GLY A 85 13.83 -16.64 0.96
CA GLY A 85 14.80 -15.56 1.17
C GLY A 85 14.13 -14.19 1.32
N PRO A 86 14.92 -13.10 1.36
CA PRO A 86 16.38 -13.08 1.20
C PRO A 86 17.19 -13.48 2.46
N HIS A 87 16.58 -13.50 3.64
CA HIS A 87 17.28 -13.68 4.91
C HIS A 87 17.21 -15.11 5.42
N GLY A 88 16.22 -15.91 4.96
CA GLY A 88 15.99 -17.26 5.47
C GLY A 88 15.15 -17.28 6.75
N ASP A 89 14.73 -16.11 7.23
CA ASP A 89 13.82 -15.95 8.36
C ASP A 89 12.49 -15.41 7.86
N LEU A 90 11.40 -16.11 8.18
CA LEU A 90 10.07 -15.78 7.70
C LEU A 90 9.62 -14.36 8.10
N ILE A 91 9.95 -13.93 9.32
CA ILE A 91 9.52 -12.62 9.82
C ILE A 91 10.34 -11.51 9.17
N GLU A 92 11.65 -11.68 9.04
CA GLU A 92 12.51 -10.71 8.33
C GLU A 92 12.11 -10.58 6.86
N ASP A 93 11.83 -11.70 6.20
CA ASP A 93 11.49 -11.71 4.79
C ASP A 93 10.09 -11.11 4.54
N LEU A 94 9.13 -11.31 5.44
CA LEU A 94 7.86 -10.59 5.42
C LEU A 94 8.04 -9.09 5.67
N ALA A 95 8.96 -8.71 6.57
CA ALA A 95 9.28 -7.31 6.82
C ALA A 95 9.89 -6.65 5.59
N GLU A 96 10.69 -7.36 4.79
CA GLU A 96 11.21 -6.88 3.50
C GLU A 96 10.06 -6.57 2.53
N LEU A 97 9.09 -7.49 2.39
CA LEU A 97 7.90 -7.26 1.55
C LEU A 97 7.09 -6.05 2.03
N ALA A 98 6.89 -5.92 3.34
CA ALA A 98 6.21 -4.79 3.92
C ALA A 98 6.97 -3.48 3.64
N ARG A 99 8.29 -3.44 3.84
CA ARG A 99 9.12 -2.26 3.56
C ARG A 99 9.03 -1.83 2.10
N GLU A 100 9.09 -2.75 1.15
CA GLU A 100 8.92 -2.42 -0.27
C GLU A 100 7.54 -1.81 -0.54
N ALA A 101 6.49 -2.41 0.01
CA ALA A 101 5.11 -1.93 -0.12
C ALA A 101 4.91 -0.53 0.51
N LEU A 102 5.57 -0.26 1.64
CA LEU A 102 5.46 1.03 2.33
C LEU A 102 6.30 2.12 1.65
N ALA A 103 7.50 1.81 1.17
CA ALA A 103 8.40 2.74 0.50
C ALA A 103 7.83 3.28 -0.82
N ALA A 104 7.02 2.50 -1.54
CA ALA A 104 6.36 2.92 -2.78
C ALA A 104 5.41 4.12 -2.59
N LYS A 105 4.98 4.42 -1.35
CA LYS A 105 4.09 5.54 -1.02
C LYS A 105 4.83 6.85 -0.67
N GLU A 106 6.15 6.85 -0.62
CA GLU A 106 6.94 7.91 0.03
C GLU A 106 7.53 8.97 -0.93
N ALA A 107 7.03 9.09 -2.16
CA ALA A 107 7.68 9.87 -3.21
C ALA A 107 7.70 11.41 -3.04
N ASP A 108 7.07 12.01 -2.02
CA ASP A 108 7.22 13.44 -1.72
C ASP A 108 6.92 13.79 -0.25
N ARG A 109 7.78 14.57 0.41
CA ARG A 109 7.56 15.04 1.80
C ARG A 109 6.34 15.97 1.89
N GLY A 110 6.04 16.74 0.84
CA GLY A 110 4.82 17.55 0.74
C GLY A 110 3.56 16.68 0.66
N SER A 111 3.63 15.57 -0.07
CA SER A 111 2.59 14.54 -0.13
C SER A 111 2.32 13.91 1.24
N PHE A 112 3.35 13.61 2.02
CA PHE A 112 3.19 12.96 3.32
C PHE A 112 2.36 13.77 4.33
N ALA A 113 2.67 15.05 4.52
CA ALA A 113 1.91 15.91 5.43
C ALA A 113 0.45 16.09 4.98
N ARG A 114 0.20 16.10 3.67
CA ARG A 114 -1.15 16.13 3.10
C ARG A 114 -1.91 14.83 3.39
N VAL A 115 -1.32 13.69 3.07
CA VAL A 115 -1.92 12.37 3.34
C VAL A 115 -2.26 12.23 4.81
N ARG A 116 -1.38 12.67 5.71
CA ARG A 116 -1.62 12.70 7.15
C ARG A 116 -2.86 13.53 7.51
N ARG A 117 -2.96 14.78 7.06
CA ARG A 117 -4.14 15.64 7.29
C ARG A 117 -5.43 15.01 6.76
N ILE A 118 -5.37 14.48 5.53
CA ILE A 118 -6.50 13.80 4.90
C ILE A 118 -6.97 12.62 5.75
N MET A 119 -6.06 11.76 6.18
CA MET A 119 -6.39 10.57 6.99
C MET A 119 -6.95 10.96 8.35
N SER A 120 -6.32 11.91 9.06
CA SER A 120 -6.80 12.39 10.37
C SER A 120 -8.18 13.03 10.30
N ALA A 121 -8.50 13.74 9.20
CA ALA A 121 -9.79 14.38 9.01
C ALA A 121 -10.90 13.44 8.54
N ASN A 122 -10.57 12.24 8.05
CA ASN A 122 -11.52 11.35 7.37
C ASN A 122 -11.40 9.89 7.87
N PRO A 123 -12.13 9.50 8.94
CA PRO A 123 -12.11 8.13 9.47
C PRO A 123 -12.48 7.05 8.45
N ARG A 124 -13.26 7.40 7.43
CA ARG A 124 -13.63 6.51 6.32
C ARG A 124 -12.42 6.08 5.47
N LEU A 125 -11.40 6.93 5.36
CA LEU A 125 -10.17 6.59 4.63
C LEU A 125 -9.31 5.60 5.40
N LEU A 126 -9.23 5.74 6.74
CA LEU A 126 -8.55 4.77 7.60
C LEU A 126 -9.23 3.40 7.52
N ALA A 127 -10.56 3.37 7.62
CA ALA A 127 -11.32 2.13 7.48
C ALA A 127 -11.11 1.45 6.12
N ALA A 128 -11.13 2.23 5.03
CA ALA A 128 -10.89 1.72 3.68
C ALA A 128 -9.42 1.27 3.48
N ALA A 129 -8.45 1.91 4.11
CA ALA A 129 -7.07 1.46 4.09
C ALA A 129 -6.94 0.09 4.79
N HIS A 130 -7.49 -0.05 5.99
CA HIS A 130 -7.50 -1.32 6.74
C HIS A 130 -8.20 -2.45 5.95
N GLU A 131 -9.38 -2.20 5.37
CA GLU A 131 -10.10 -3.19 4.55
C GLU A 131 -9.26 -3.67 3.35
N ARG A 132 -8.53 -2.75 2.69
CA ARG A 132 -7.64 -3.11 1.58
C ARG A 132 -6.49 -4.01 2.01
N PHE A 133 -5.93 -3.83 3.21
CA PHE A 133 -4.87 -4.70 3.72
C PHE A 133 -5.40 -6.07 4.18
N GLU A 134 -6.62 -6.13 4.69
CA GLU A 134 -7.28 -7.42 4.98
C GLU A 134 -7.48 -8.27 3.71
N LEU A 135 -7.85 -7.65 2.58
CA LEU A 135 -7.96 -8.38 1.30
C LEU A 135 -6.64 -9.02 0.87
N ILE A 136 -5.51 -8.37 1.15
CA ILE A 136 -4.16 -8.88 0.85
C ILE A 136 -3.82 -10.10 1.73
N THR A 137 -4.43 -10.22 2.91
CA THR A 137 -4.16 -11.32 3.86
C THR A 137 -4.53 -12.69 3.29
N GLU A 138 -5.57 -12.79 2.47
CA GLU A 138 -5.95 -14.07 1.84
C GLU A 138 -4.95 -14.51 0.78
N GLU A 139 -4.48 -13.58 -0.05
CA GLU A 139 -3.45 -13.83 -1.06
C GLU A 139 -2.13 -14.26 -0.41
N PHE A 140 -1.70 -13.53 0.62
CA PHE A 140 -0.49 -13.84 1.37
C PHE A 140 -0.57 -15.15 2.16
N THR A 141 -1.77 -15.57 2.55
CA THR A 141 -1.93 -16.88 3.20
C THR A 141 -1.49 -18.01 2.27
N GLN A 142 -1.79 -17.92 0.97
CA GLN A 142 -1.36 -18.93 -0.01
C GLN A 142 0.16 -18.88 -0.22
N LEU A 143 0.74 -17.68 -0.32
CA LEU A 143 2.18 -17.48 -0.46
C LEU A 143 2.96 -18.07 0.72
N LEU A 144 2.44 -17.91 1.94
CA LEU A 144 3.03 -18.50 3.14
C LEU A 144 2.98 -20.03 3.14
N LEU A 145 1.89 -20.62 2.64
CA LEU A 145 1.77 -22.07 2.53
C LEU A 145 2.68 -22.64 1.43
N GLU A 146 2.90 -21.88 0.35
CA GLU A 146 3.86 -22.23 -0.70
C GLU A 146 5.30 -22.20 -0.18
N ARG A 147 5.65 -21.17 0.59
CA ARG A 147 6.99 -20.98 1.18
C ARG A 147 7.31 -21.97 2.30
N GLU A 148 6.46 -22.05 3.32
CA GLU A 148 6.72 -22.79 4.56
C GLU A 148 6.17 -24.23 4.52
N GLY A 149 5.37 -24.55 3.50
CA GLY A 149 4.73 -25.84 3.32
C GLY A 149 3.40 -25.99 4.09
N PRO A 150 2.65 -27.09 3.81
CA PRO A 150 1.32 -27.30 4.38
C PRO A 150 1.33 -27.52 5.90
N GLU A 151 2.45 -27.95 6.48
CA GLU A 151 2.59 -28.18 7.93
C GLU A 151 2.60 -26.87 8.73
N PHE A 152 3.02 -25.75 8.13
CA PHE A 152 2.93 -24.44 8.77
C PHE A 152 1.46 -24.08 9.08
N GLY A 153 0.56 -24.47 8.18
CA GLY A 153 -0.88 -24.46 8.38
C GLY A 153 -1.53 -23.08 8.22
N ALA A 154 -2.69 -23.05 7.57
CA ALA A 154 -3.41 -21.80 7.23
C ALA A 154 -3.78 -20.96 8.47
N THR A 155 -4.04 -21.59 9.62
CA THR A 155 -4.32 -20.87 10.87
C THR A 155 -3.12 -20.05 11.35
N ARG A 156 -1.91 -20.62 11.27
CA ARG A 156 -0.68 -19.93 11.67
C ARG A 156 -0.34 -18.81 10.69
N SER A 157 -0.49 -19.04 9.38
CA SER A 157 -0.34 -18.01 8.35
C SER A 157 -1.24 -16.81 8.60
N ARG A 158 -2.54 -17.05 8.82
CA ARG A 158 -3.49 -15.96 9.10
C ARG A 158 -3.18 -15.24 10.40
N LEU A 159 -2.75 -15.95 11.45
CA LEU A 159 -2.36 -15.33 12.71
C LEU A 159 -1.16 -14.40 12.51
N LEU A 160 -0.12 -14.86 11.81
CA LEU A 160 1.06 -14.07 11.51
C LEU A 160 0.71 -12.80 10.72
N LEU A 161 -0.07 -12.94 9.65
CA LEU A 161 -0.49 -11.80 8.83
C LEU A 161 -1.35 -10.80 9.61
N ARG A 162 -2.24 -11.26 10.49
CA ARG A 162 -3.02 -10.38 11.37
C ARG A 162 -2.16 -9.64 12.39
N LEU A 163 -1.12 -10.26 12.91
CA LEU A 163 -0.17 -9.59 13.79
C LEU A 163 0.59 -8.50 13.04
N LEU A 164 1.04 -8.78 11.81
CA LEU A 164 1.68 -7.77 10.96
C LEU A 164 0.71 -6.62 10.61
N LEU A 165 -0.56 -6.93 10.34
CA LEU A 165 -1.59 -5.93 10.10
C LEU A 165 -1.81 -5.04 11.34
N ALA A 166 -1.82 -5.62 12.54
CA ALA A 166 -1.93 -4.86 13.78
C ALA A 166 -0.73 -3.91 13.99
N LEU A 167 0.47 -4.33 13.62
CA LEU A 167 1.66 -3.46 13.63
C LEU A 167 1.53 -2.34 12.60
N PHE A 168 1.01 -2.64 11.41
CA PHE A 168 0.75 -1.64 10.38
C PHE A 168 -0.32 -0.62 10.82
N ASP A 169 -1.44 -1.06 11.40
CA ASP A 169 -2.48 -0.17 11.92
C ASP A 169 -1.92 0.74 13.01
N SER A 170 -1.13 0.18 13.93
CA SER A 170 -0.45 0.95 14.97
C SER A 170 0.52 1.96 14.37
N ALA A 171 1.26 1.56 13.32
CA ALA A 171 2.16 2.45 12.60
C ALA A 171 1.40 3.60 11.90
N LEU A 172 0.24 3.31 11.29
CA LEU A 172 -0.65 4.32 10.72
C LEU A 172 -1.12 5.29 11.79
N PHE A 173 -1.58 4.81 12.95
CA PHE A 173 -2.03 5.69 14.03
C PHE A 173 -0.90 6.59 14.56
N GLU A 174 0.30 6.04 14.79
CA GLU A 174 1.47 6.82 15.17
C GLU A 174 1.87 7.84 14.10
N LEU A 175 1.72 7.49 12.81
CA LEU A 175 1.98 8.40 11.69
C LEU A 175 1.09 9.64 11.72
N LEU A 176 -0.14 9.51 12.24
CA LEU A 176 -1.08 10.63 12.34
C LEU A 176 -0.69 11.60 13.46
N ASP A 177 0.07 11.14 14.45
CA ASP A 177 0.56 11.96 15.56
C ASP A 177 1.68 12.92 15.09
N GLU A 178 1.66 14.16 15.58
CA GLU A 178 2.34 15.30 14.92
C GLU A 178 3.85 15.42 15.17
N ASP A 179 4.36 14.71 16.18
CA ASP A 179 5.61 15.12 16.81
C ASP A 179 6.89 14.52 16.22
N GLN A 180 6.82 13.66 15.19
CA GLN A 180 8.02 12.99 14.65
C GLN A 180 8.09 12.92 13.12
N PRO A 181 9.26 13.25 12.51
CA PRO A 181 9.48 13.13 11.08
C PRO A 181 9.86 11.70 10.69
N ARG A 182 9.11 10.69 11.17
CA ARG A 182 9.33 9.28 10.81
C ARG A 182 8.44 8.90 9.63
N THR A 183 8.96 8.05 8.75
CA THR A 183 8.15 7.47 7.68
C THR A 183 7.33 6.29 8.21
N LEU A 184 6.33 5.85 7.43
CA LEU A 184 5.49 4.71 7.83
C LEU A 184 6.30 3.42 7.93
N ALA A 185 7.29 3.24 7.05
CA ALA A 185 8.23 2.11 7.11
C ALA A 185 9.08 2.15 8.40
N GLU A 186 9.62 3.31 8.77
CA GLU A 186 10.44 3.46 9.98
C GLU A 186 9.65 3.18 11.27
N ILE A 187 8.38 3.63 11.33
CA ILE A 187 7.51 3.34 12.48
C ILE A 187 7.17 1.84 12.52
N PHE A 188 6.84 1.24 11.38
CA PHE A 188 6.56 -0.19 11.29
C PHE A 188 7.75 -1.05 11.76
N ASP A 189 8.96 -0.74 11.32
CA ASP A 189 10.17 -1.46 11.74
C ASP A 189 10.42 -1.35 13.25
N SER A 190 10.21 -0.14 13.81
CA SER A 190 10.31 0.09 15.26
C SER A 190 9.31 -0.73 16.05
N LEU A 191 8.07 -0.83 15.56
CA LEU A 191 7.01 -1.61 16.18
C LEU A 191 7.26 -3.12 16.05
N LEU A 192 7.77 -3.58 14.90
CA LEU A 192 8.16 -4.97 14.70
C LEU A 192 9.29 -5.39 15.64
N ALA A 193 10.31 -4.54 15.81
CA ALA A 193 11.39 -4.78 16.77
C ALA A 193 10.84 -4.87 18.20
N SER A 194 9.96 -3.94 18.59
CA SER A 194 9.31 -3.94 19.91
C SER A 194 8.48 -5.20 20.13
N ALA A 195 7.72 -5.65 19.12
CA ALA A 195 6.94 -6.88 19.19
C ALA A 195 7.83 -8.11 19.41
N ARG A 196 8.99 -8.19 18.73
CA ARG A 196 9.95 -9.28 18.94
C ARG A 196 10.47 -9.31 20.37
N GLU A 197 10.80 -8.17 20.95
CA GLU A 197 11.24 -8.09 22.35
C GLU A 197 10.16 -8.54 23.34
N LEU A 198 8.89 -8.26 23.06
CA LEU A 198 7.77 -8.67 23.92
C LEU A 198 7.49 -10.19 23.90
N PHE A 199 7.88 -10.88 22.83
CA PHE A 199 7.62 -12.32 22.64
C PHE A 199 8.89 -13.19 22.78
N ALA A 200 10.04 -12.61 23.10
CA ALA A 200 11.30 -13.32 23.40
C ALA A 200 11.32 -13.88 24.82
#